data_AF-A0A0C9N853-F1
#
_entry.id   AF-A0A0C9N853-F1
#
_cell.length_a   1.000
_cell.length_b   1.000
_cell.length_c   1.000
_cell.angle_alpha   90.00
_cell.angle_beta   90.00
_cell.angle_gamma   90.00
#
_symmetry.space_group_name_H-M   'P 1'
#
loop_
_entity.id
_entity.type
_entity.pdbx_description
1 polymer ?
#
loop_
_entity_poly.entity_id
_entity_poly.type
_entity_poly.pdbx_seq_one_letter_code
_entity_poly.pdbx_strand_id
1 'polypeptide(L)'
;MPPTAIHTSAPSATPDLVNRSIAAKKDQEQKLLEEKLQHTVSPNHAEDIAFAQALHGRDLKKGLWAQLKSKNQDVYGVTSDTYFNMWGKDATTDSRANEEERASRYSQLVNSYYHLATDFFEYGWGKSFHFCRFYPGEEFHSAVKRHEHFLAIKTGIESGMKVLDVGCGVGGPARAISHLTGANIIGLNNNAYQLEKAKEYAIQEDLGDKLSFIKGDFMQIPFDQGAFDRVYAIEATCHAPSFEGVYAEIYRILKPGGKFGCYEWCMTDKYDAKNPKHKEIAHGIAIGNSLPDVRTVADSLDALKKVGFEVEMHVDLARMGDRVHWYYPLEGDLRQCQTFRDIFTTLVMTQVGRYATTNICRVLEKIGFAPKGTVQTQEVLEVAGDSVVAGGREDIFTPMFFFVAKKPM
;
A
#
# COMPACT_ATOMS: atom_id res chain seq x y z
N MET A 1 2.89 85.87 12.80
CA MET A 1 2.39 84.51 12.47
C MET A 1 3.19 83.99 11.29
N PRO A 2 3.82 82.81 11.43
CA PRO A 2 3.16 81.54 11.12
C PRO A 2 3.32 80.48 12.24
N PRO A 3 2.61 79.33 12.15
CA PRO A 3 2.41 78.43 13.29
C PRO A 3 3.51 77.36 13.43
N THR A 4 3.81 77.04 14.68
CA THR A 4 4.69 75.96 15.15
C THR A 4 4.02 74.60 14.92
N ALA A 5 4.59 73.74 14.07
CA ALA A 5 4.20 72.34 13.96
C ALA A 5 5.02 71.50 14.95
N ILE A 6 4.35 70.85 15.90
CA ILE A 6 4.95 69.88 16.81
C ILE A 6 5.07 68.55 16.05
N HIS A 7 6.30 68.13 15.78
CA HIS A 7 6.61 66.77 15.31
C HIS A 7 6.45 65.78 16.46
N THR A 8 5.51 64.83 16.35
CA THR A 8 5.54 63.58 17.10
C THR A 8 6.01 62.48 16.14
N SER A 9 7.22 61.96 16.38
CA SER A 9 7.76 60.79 15.68
C SER A 9 7.21 59.52 16.33
N ALA A 10 6.40 58.75 15.61
CA ALA A 10 6.19 57.34 15.94
C ALA A 10 7.42 56.55 15.45
N PRO A 11 8.03 55.67 16.26
CA PRO A 11 9.18 54.90 15.81
C PRO A 11 8.75 53.89 14.74
N SER A 12 9.39 53.94 13.58
CA SER A 12 9.27 52.90 12.55
C SER A 12 9.79 51.59 13.13
N ALA A 13 8.94 50.58 13.26
CA ALA A 13 9.36 49.23 13.61
C ALA A 13 10.40 48.77 12.56
N THR A 14 11.61 48.44 13.03
CA THR A 14 12.72 48.02 12.18
C THR A 14 12.37 46.71 11.44
N PRO A 15 12.88 46.50 10.21
CA PRO A 15 12.65 45.29 9.41
C PRO A 15 12.94 43.98 10.16
N ASP A 16 13.86 44.01 11.13
CA ASP A 16 14.21 42.87 12.00
C ASP A 16 13.06 42.40 12.89
N LEU A 17 12.19 43.29 13.37
CA LEU A 17 11.04 42.91 14.21
C LEU A 17 9.93 42.26 13.37
N VAL A 18 9.75 42.72 12.14
CA VAL A 18 8.78 42.15 11.19
C VAL A 18 9.26 40.77 10.72
N ASN A 19 10.54 40.61 10.40
CA ASN A 19 11.11 39.33 10.00
C ASN A 19 11.13 38.30 11.14
N ARG A 20 11.43 38.72 12.38
CA ARG A 20 11.31 37.85 13.56
C ARG A 20 9.86 37.49 13.87
N SER A 21 8.91 38.39 13.65
CA SER A 21 7.47 38.14 13.80
C SER A 21 6.94 37.16 12.76
N ILE A 22 7.40 37.26 11.51
CA ILE A 22 7.04 36.30 10.44
C ILE A 22 7.70 34.94 10.68
N ALA A 23 8.97 34.90 11.12
CA ALA A 23 9.66 33.66 11.48
C ALA A 23 8.99 32.99 12.68
N ALA A 24 8.65 33.75 13.74
CA ALA A 24 7.94 33.22 14.90
C ALA A 24 6.52 32.75 14.56
N LYS A 25 5.81 33.43 13.64
CA LYS A 25 4.53 32.95 13.13
C LYS A 25 4.66 31.66 12.33
N LYS A 26 5.68 31.54 11.48
CA LYS A 26 5.97 30.30 10.74
C LYS A 26 6.37 29.15 11.66
N ASP A 27 7.23 29.41 12.64
CA ASP A 27 7.63 28.41 13.64
C ASP A 27 6.44 27.99 14.50
N GLN A 28 5.52 28.92 14.81
CA GLN A 28 4.31 28.62 15.58
C GLN A 28 3.25 27.89 14.75
N GLU A 29 3.08 28.25 13.47
CA GLU A 29 2.24 27.51 12.52
C GLU A 29 2.80 26.11 12.26
N GLN A 30 4.12 25.97 12.16
CA GLN A 30 4.81 24.71 11.96
C GLN A 30 4.76 23.84 13.23
N LYS A 31 4.91 24.41 14.43
CA LYS A 31 4.66 23.69 15.69
C LYS A 31 3.21 23.25 15.85
N LEU A 32 2.25 24.10 15.47
CA LEU A 32 0.83 23.76 15.52
C LEU A 32 0.48 22.69 14.49
N LEU A 33 1.18 22.69 13.35
CA LEU A 33 1.11 21.63 12.36
C LEU A 33 1.75 20.35 12.92
N GLU A 34 2.94 20.40 13.52
CA GLU A 34 3.64 19.28 14.18
C GLU A 34 2.84 18.65 15.33
N GLU A 35 2.16 19.45 16.17
CA GLU A 35 1.24 18.96 17.21
C GLU A 35 -0.04 18.36 16.61
N LYS A 36 -0.61 18.97 15.56
CA LYS A 36 -1.69 18.33 14.79
C LYS A 36 -1.22 17.02 14.15
N LEU A 37 0.05 16.96 13.75
CA LEU A 37 0.67 15.82 13.08
C LEU A 37 0.94 14.65 14.02
N GLN A 38 1.25 14.91 15.29
CA GLN A 38 1.28 13.86 16.33
C GLN A 38 -0.07 13.13 16.47
N HIS A 39 -1.16 13.71 15.96
CA HIS A 39 -2.51 13.15 15.94
C HIS A 39 -3.05 12.81 14.52
N THR A 40 -2.26 12.95 13.44
CA THR A 40 -2.75 12.84 12.03
C THR A 40 -3.01 11.44 11.49
N VAL A 41 -2.76 10.39 12.27
CA VAL A 41 -3.38 9.08 12.00
C VAL A 41 -4.10 8.70 13.28
N SER A 42 -5.25 9.34 13.42
CA SER A 42 -6.08 9.20 14.60
C SER A 42 -6.72 7.82 14.56
N PRO A 43 -6.83 7.10 15.69
CA PRO A 43 -7.72 5.94 15.77
C PRO A 43 -9.19 6.31 15.49
N ASN A 44 -9.51 7.61 15.40
CA ASN A 44 -10.83 8.12 15.09
C ASN A 44 -11.09 8.16 13.56
N HIS A 45 -12.00 7.29 13.10
CA HIS A 45 -12.39 7.14 11.70
C HIS A 45 -12.71 8.45 10.97
N ALA A 46 -13.32 9.43 11.64
CA ALA A 46 -13.73 10.69 11.04
C ALA A 46 -12.55 11.63 10.70
N GLU A 47 -11.47 11.60 11.49
CA GLU A 47 -10.31 12.46 11.31
C GLU A 47 -9.45 12.00 10.13
N ASP A 48 -9.27 10.68 9.95
CA ASP A 48 -8.58 10.11 8.79
C ASP A 48 -9.32 10.37 7.47
N ILE A 49 -10.66 10.30 7.50
CA ILE A 49 -11.49 10.64 6.33
C ILE A 49 -11.31 12.13 5.99
N ALA A 50 -11.35 13.01 6.99
CA ALA A 50 -11.13 14.44 6.78
C ALA A 50 -9.71 14.73 6.25
N PHE A 51 -8.70 14.02 6.72
CA PHE A 51 -7.33 14.11 6.22
C PHE A 51 -7.22 13.65 4.77
N ALA A 52 -7.78 12.49 4.42
CA ALA A 52 -7.80 11.97 3.06
C ALA A 52 -8.51 12.94 2.09
N GLN A 53 -9.65 13.51 2.51
CA GLN A 53 -10.37 14.52 1.73
C GLN A 53 -9.58 15.84 1.59
N ALA A 54 -8.85 16.24 2.63
CA ALA A 54 -7.98 17.42 2.57
C ALA A 54 -6.78 17.19 1.64
N LEU A 55 -6.27 15.96 1.56
CA LEU A 55 -5.12 15.59 0.74
C LEU A 55 -5.50 15.40 -0.74
N HIS A 56 -6.57 14.67 -1.04
CA HIS A 56 -6.93 14.25 -2.41
C HIS A 56 -8.02 15.12 -3.06
N GLY A 57 -8.73 15.93 -2.26
CA GLY A 57 -9.93 16.64 -2.67
C GLY A 57 -11.20 15.81 -2.44
N ARG A 58 -12.38 16.45 -2.50
CA ARG A 58 -13.68 15.79 -2.22
C ARG A 58 -14.27 15.01 -3.40
N ASP A 59 -13.83 15.30 -4.62
CA ASP A 59 -14.35 14.66 -5.84
C ASP A 59 -13.23 13.89 -6.55
N LEU A 60 -13.49 12.63 -6.88
CA LEU A 60 -12.58 11.83 -7.69
C LEU A 60 -12.47 12.39 -9.12
N LYS A 61 -11.26 12.82 -9.50
CA LYS A 61 -10.97 13.29 -10.86
C LYS A 61 -10.51 12.12 -11.75
N LYS A 62 -10.88 12.16 -13.03
CA LYS A 62 -10.48 11.14 -14.01
C LYS A 62 -9.08 11.42 -14.56
N GLY A 63 -8.19 10.43 -14.45
CA GLY A 63 -6.83 10.45 -14.99
C GLY A 63 -5.78 10.99 -14.02
N LEU A 64 -4.57 10.41 -14.06
CA LEU A 64 -3.44 10.70 -13.17
C LEU A 64 -3.15 12.20 -13.06
N TRP A 65 -3.15 12.91 -14.18
CA TRP A 65 -2.83 14.35 -14.23
C TRP A 65 -3.86 15.23 -13.52
N ALA A 66 -5.14 14.87 -13.60
CA ALA A 66 -6.19 15.62 -12.92
C ALA A 66 -6.19 15.35 -11.42
N GLN A 67 -5.80 14.12 -11.01
CA GLN A 67 -5.64 13.74 -9.59
C GLN A 67 -4.42 14.40 -8.96
N LEU A 68 -3.25 14.37 -9.60
CA LEU A 68 -2.04 15.01 -9.06
C LEU A 68 -2.22 16.52 -8.85
N LYS A 69 -2.96 17.20 -9.74
CA LYS A 69 -3.30 18.62 -9.59
C LYS A 69 -4.29 18.92 -8.46
N SER A 70 -5.18 17.98 -8.14
CA SER A 70 -6.18 18.21 -7.10
C SER A 70 -5.61 18.04 -5.69
N LYS A 71 -4.38 17.53 -5.57
CA LYS A 71 -3.75 17.30 -4.27
C LYS A 71 -3.36 18.59 -3.58
N ASN A 72 -3.60 18.66 -2.27
CA ASN A 72 -3.12 19.76 -1.44
C ASN A 72 -1.61 19.58 -1.20
N GLN A 73 -0.80 20.50 -1.75
CA GLN A 73 0.66 20.39 -1.74
C GLN A 73 1.28 20.40 -0.34
N ASP A 74 0.71 21.18 0.59
CA ASP A 74 1.24 21.30 1.95
C ASP A 74 0.98 20.01 2.73
N VAL A 75 -0.22 19.43 2.61
CA VAL A 75 -0.58 18.15 3.27
C VAL A 75 0.20 16.98 2.67
N TYR A 76 0.48 17.00 1.36
CA TYR A 76 1.25 15.95 0.69
C TYR A 76 2.73 15.96 1.12
N GLY A 77 3.38 17.13 1.15
CA GLY A 77 4.78 17.24 1.57
C GLY A 77 5.00 16.72 3.00
N VAL A 78 4.04 17.02 3.87
CA VAL A 78 4.06 16.54 5.26
C VAL A 78 3.83 15.02 5.38
N THR A 79 2.97 14.44 4.53
CA THR A 79 2.78 12.98 4.46
C THR A 79 4.06 12.28 4.00
N SER A 80 4.74 12.88 3.01
CA SER A 80 6.06 12.45 2.53
C SER A 80 7.09 12.47 3.66
N ASP A 81 7.26 13.60 4.35
CA ASP A 81 8.21 13.72 5.46
C ASP A 81 7.91 12.71 6.59
N THR A 82 6.64 12.51 6.92
CA THR A 82 6.21 11.54 7.95
C THR A 82 6.64 10.13 7.61
N TYR A 83 6.46 9.70 6.36
CA TYR A 83 6.88 8.38 5.90
C TYR A 83 8.40 8.25 5.89
N PHE A 84 9.12 9.18 5.25
CA PHE A 84 10.57 9.06 5.09
C PHE A 84 11.35 9.21 6.40
N ASN A 85 10.83 9.95 7.38
CA ASN A 85 11.47 10.07 8.69
C ASN A 85 11.39 8.79 9.55
N MET A 86 10.48 7.85 9.23
CA MET A 86 10.41 6.54 9.92
C MET A 86 11.47 5.54 9.43
N TRP A 87 12.18 5.87 8.35
CA TRP A 87 13.23 5.04 7.79
C TRP A 87 14.59 5.71 8.01
N GLY A 88 15.57 4.95 8.50
CA GLY A 88 16.96 5.42 8.60
C GLY A 88 17.53 5.70 7.21
N LYS A 89 18.53 6.59 7.12
CA LYS A 89 19.16 6.95 5.83
C LYS A 89 19.98 5.81 5.19
N ASP A 90 20.27 4.74 5.93
CA ASP A 90 21.16 3.64 5.52
C ASP A 90 20.68 2.31 6.09
N ALA A 91 20.54 1.30 5.23
CA ALA A 91 20.15 -0.08 5.56
C ALA A 91 21.06 -0.73 6.61
N THR A 92 22.34 -0.34 6.66
CA THR A 92 23.33 -0.88 7.60
C THR A 92 23.17 -0.34 9.03
N THR A 93 22.36 0.71 9.20
CA THR A 93 22.08 1.36 10.48
C THR A 93 20.70 1.03 11.04
N ASP A 94 19.92 0.20 10.34
CA ASP A 94 18.59 -0.19 10.78
C ASP A 94 18.68 -1.21 11.92
N SER A 95 18.16 -0.83 13.09
CA SER A 95 18.25 -1.62 14.31
C SER A 95 16.91 -2.27 14.65
N ARG A 96 16.93 -3.34 15.46
CA ARG A 96 15.71 -3.97 16.01
C ARG A 96 14.81 -2.97 16.75
N ALA A 97 15.38 -1.92 17.36
CA ALA A 97 14.58 -0.87 18.00
C ALA A 97 13.80 -0.03 16.97
N ASN A 98 14.36 0.18 15.77
CA ASN A 98 13.65 0.87 14.68
C ASN A 98 12.52 -0.01 14.12
N GLU A 99 12.74 -1.33 14.02
CA GLU A 99 11.69 -2.30 13.63
C GLU A 99 10.53 -2.29 14.63
N GLU A 100 10.83 -2.31 15.94
CA GLU A 100 9.83 -2.24 17.02
C GLU A 100 9.08 -0.89 17.00
N GLU A 101 9.75 0.22 16.72
CA GLU A 101 9.09 1.53 16.54
C GLU A 101 8.15 1.51 15.33
N ARG A 102 8.59 1.02 14.16
CA ARG A 102 7.76 0.91 12.96
C ARG A 102 6.56 0.00 13.19
N ALA A 103 6.75 -1.13 13.87
CA ALA A 103 5.66 -2.03 14.25
C ALA A 103 4.63 -1.35 15.16
N SER A 104 5.08 -0.50 16.10
CA SER A 104 4.19 0.27 16.98
C SER A 104 3.40 1.37 16.25
N ARG A 105 3.94 1.89 15.15
CA ARG A 105 3.35 2.98 14.33
C ARG A 105 2.88 2.51 12.96
N TYR A 106 2.68 1.20 12.78
CA TYR A 106 2.49 0.59 11.46
C TYR A 106 1.30 1.17 10.68
N SER A 107 0.18 1.48 11.36
CA SER A 107 -1.00 2.08 10.71
C SER A 107 -0.68 3.45 10.11
N GLN A 108 0.15 4.26 10.79
CA GLN A 108 0.59 5.56 10.29
C GLN A 108 1.56 5.41 9.11
N LEU A 109 2.48 4.46 9.22
CA LEU A 109 3.46 4.13 8.19
C LEU A 109 2.75 3.71 6.88
N VAL A 110 1.84 2.74 6.97
CA VAL A 110 1.08 2.17 5.83
C VAL A 110 0.15 3.21 5.20
N ASN A 111 -0.61 3.97 6.01
CA ASN A 111 -1.52 4.98 5.45
C ASN A 111 -0.77 6.10 4.72
N SER A 112 0.36 6.57 5.29
CA SER A 112 1.18 7.59 4.65
C SER A 112 1.70 7.11 3.30
N TYR A 113 2.23 5.88 3.24
CA TYR A 113 2.69 5.27 1.99
C TYR A 113 1.58 5.20 0.93
N TYR A 114 0.41 4.63 1.26
CA TYR A 114 -0.65 4.47 0.27
C TYR A 114 -1.30 5.79 -0.15
N HIS A 115 -1.31 6.82 0.70
CA HIS A 115 -1.70 8.16 0.26
C HIS A 115 -0.78 8.74 -0.82
N LEU A 116 0.52 8.41 -0.79
CA LEU A 116 1.48 8.83 -1.80
C LEU A 116 1.38 7.95 -3.06
N ALA A 117 1.30 6.62 -2.88
CA ALA A 117 1.50 5.65 -3.95
C ALA A 117 0.24 5.22 -4.71
N THR A 118 -0.97 5.36 -4.14
CA THR A 118 -2.21 4.79 -4.74
C THR A 118 -2.45 5.23 -6.19
N ASP A 119 -2.28 6.52 -6.52
CA ASP A 119 -2.54 6.99 -7.89
C ASP A 119 -1.46 6.50 -8.89
N PHE A 120 -0.23 6.32 -8.41
CA PHE A 120 0.84 5.70 -9.20
C PHE A 120 0.55 4.23 -9.46
N PHE A 121 0.08 3.50 -8.44
CA PHE A 121 -0.35 2.11 -8.60
C PHE A 121 -1.53 1.98 -9.56
N GLU A 122 -2.56 2.83 -9.48
CA GLU A 122 -3.68 2.73 -10.42
C GLU A 122 -3.30 3.01 -11.87
N TYR A 123 -2.36 3.93 -12.07
CA TYR A 123 -1.85 4.22 -13.39
C TYR A 123 -0.96 3.10 -13.94
N GLY A 124 -0.07 2.54 -13.11
CA GLY A 124 0.92 1.55 -13.52
C GLY A 124 0.43 0.09 -13.51
N TRP A 125 -0.40 -0.27 -12.54
CA TRP A 125 -0.85 -1.64 -12.24
C TRP A 125 -2.36 -1.86 -12.45
N GLY A 126 -3.13 -0.81 -12.76
CA GLY A 126 -4.58 -0.91 -12.91
C GLY A 126 -5.28 -0.98 -11.55
N LYS A 127 -6.48 -1.57 -11.48
CA LYS A 127 -7.33 -1.51 -10.27
C LYS A 127 -7.14 -2.69 -9.29
N SER A 128 -6.17 -3.57 -9.55
CA SER A 128 -5.81 -4.72 -8.71
C SER A 128 -4.30 -4.69 -8.46
N PHE A 129 -3.89 -4.36 -7.23
CA PHE A 129 -2.49 -4.13 -6.87
C PHE A 129 -1.87 -5.40 -6.27
N HIS A 130 -1.62 -6.42 -7.07
CA HIS A 130 -0.99 -7.64 -6.58
C HIS A 130 -0.29 -8.42 -7.70
N PHE A 131 0.73 -9.18 -7.34
CA PHE A 131 1.46 -10.03 -8.26
C PHE A 131 0.59 -11.21 -8.76
N CYS A 132 1.02 -11.77 -9.88
CA CYS A 132 0.45 -13.00 -10.41
C CYS A 132 1.49 -13.77 -11.23
N ARG A 133 1.19 -15.03 -11.48
CA ARG A 133 1.92 -15.84 -12.46
C ARG A 133 1.53 -15.41 -13.87
N PHE A 134 2.44 -15.54 -14.83
CA PHE A 134 2.19 -15.26 -16.24
C PHE A 134 2.47 -16.47 -17.13
N TYR A 135 1.72 -16.58 -18.22
CA TYR A 135 1.96 -17.57 -19.27
C TYR A 135 2.31 -16.91 -20.60
N PRO A 136 3.03 -17.62 -21.51
CA PRO A 136 3.41 -17.05 -22.80
C PRO A 136 2.24 -16.46 -23.59
N GLY A 137 2.32 -15.17 -23.92
CA GLY A 137 1.31 -14.42 -24.68
C GLY A 137 0.08 -14.00 -23.90
N GLU A 138 0.04 -14.22 -22.58
CA GLU A 138 -1.08 -13.80 -21.73
C GLU A 138 -1.05 -12.30 -21.45
N GLU A 139 -2.21 -11.65 -21.52
CA GLU A 139 -2.35 -10.23 -21.21
C GLU A 139 -2.37 -9.99 -19.69
N PHE A 140 -1.72 -8.90 -19.26
CA PHE A 140 -1.50 -8.60 -17.84
C PHE A 140 -2.77 -8.62 -16.98
N HIS A 141 -3.83 -7.90 -17.35
CA HIS A 141 -5.06 -7.85 -16.54
C HIS A 141 -5.78 -9.21 -16.53
N SER A 142 -5.68 -9.98 -17.61
CA SER A 142 -6.22 -11.32 -17.70
C SER A 142 -5.47 -12.29 -16.77
N ALA A 143 -4.14 -12.17 -16.68
CA ALA A 143 -3.32 -12.94 -15.75
C ALA A 143 -3.66 -12.62 -14.28
N VAL A 144 -3.81 -11.34 -13.96
CA VAL A 144 -4.23 -10.86 -12.64
C VAL A 144 -5.61 -11.44 -12.27
N LYS A 145 -6.61 -11.30 -13.15
CA LYS A 145 -7.96 -11.87 -12.93
C LYS A 145 -7.95 -13.38 -12.76
N ARG A 146 -7.15 -14.10 -13.56
CA ARG A 146 -6.99 -15.55 -13.40
C ARG A 146 -6.42 -15.90 -12.02
N HIS A 147 -5.50 -15.09 -11.50
CA HIS A 147 -4.92 -15.28 -10.18
C HIS A 147 -5.95 -15.04 -9.06
N GLU A 148 -6.77 -14.00 -9.17
CA GLU A 148 -7.90 -13.72 -8.26
C GLU A 148 -8.92 -14.88 -8.30
N HIS A 149 -9.26 -15.37 -9.49
CA HIS A 149 -10.17 -16.51 -9.67
C HIS A 149 -9.63 -17.80 -9.06
N PHE A 150 -8.32 -18.06 -9.20
CA PHE A 150 -7.69 -19.22 -8.58
C PHE A 150 -7.85 -19.19 -7.06
N LEU A 151 -7.61 -18.04 -6.43
CA LEU A 151 -7.80 -17.88 -4.99
C LEU A 151 -9.25 -18.18 -4.59
N ALA A 152 -10.22 -17.60 -5.31
CA ALA A 152 -11.63 -17.78 -4.99
C ALA A 152 -12.06 -19.25 -5.09
N ILE A 153 -11.67 -19.93 -6.18
CA ILE A 153 -11.99 -21.34 -6.41
C ILE A 153 -11.34 -22.23 -5.34
N LYS A 154 -10.05 -22.03 -5.04
CA LYS A 154 -9.34 -22.85 -4.05
C LYS A 154 -9.81 -22.62 -2.62
N THR A 155 -10.22 -21.40 -2.30
CA THR A 155 -10.84 -21.05 -1.02
C THR A 155 -12.28 -21.55 -0.92
N GLY A 156 -12.89 -21.97 -2.05
CA GLY A 156 -14.26 -22.44 -2.12
C GLY A 156 -15.26 -21.33 -1.83
N ILE A 157 -15.06 -20.16 -2.45
CA ILE A 157 -16.01 -19.04 -2.45
C ILE A 157 -17.12 -19.36 -3.44
N GLU A 158 -18.37 -19.33 -2.96
CA GLU A 158 -19.55 -19.67 -3.75
C GLU A 158 -20.61 -18.58 -3.68
N SER A 159 -21.59 -18.65 -4.58
CA SER A 159 -22.71 -17.70 -4.64
C SER A 159 -23.46 -17.61 -3.32
N GLY A 160 -23.83 -16.39 -2.93
CA GLY A 160 -24.60 -16.13 -1.71
C GLY A 160 -23.79 -16.15 -0.41
N MET A 161 -22.55 -16.66 -0.41
CA MET A 161 -21.69 -16.60 0.78
C MET A 161 -21.39 -15.16 1.19
N LYS A 162 -21.21 -14.95 2.49
CA LYS A 162 -20.70 -13.70 3.06
C LYS A 162 -19.18 -13.82 3.20
N VAL A 163 -18.46 -13.00 2.45
CA VAL A 163 -16.99 -13.06 2.33
C VAL A 163 -16.36 -11.75 2.82
N LEU A 164 -15.23 -11.84 3.51
CA LEU A 164 -14.41 -10.68 3.84
C LEU A 164 -13.14 -10.65 2.97
N ASP A 165 -12.87 -9.51 2.35
CA ASP A 165 -11.60 -9.16 1.71
C ASP A 165 -10.79 -8.27 2.66
N VAL A 166 -9.71 -8.81 3.23
CA VAL A 166 -8.84 -8.13 4.20
C VAL A 166 -7.73 -7.39 3.44
N GLY A 167 -7.75 -6.06 3.48
CA GLY A 167 -6.83 -5.20 2.73
C GLY A 167 -7.29 -4.98 1.29
N CYS A 168 -8.56 -4.64 1.08
CA CYS A 168 -9.21 -4.71 -0.23
C CYS A 168 -8.72 -3.71 -1.29
N GLY A 169 -7.80 -2.79 -0.95
CA GLY A 169 -7.33 -1.75 -1.85
C GLY A 169 -8.47 -0.91 -2.42
N VAL A 170 -8.47 -0.71 -3.74
CA VAL A 170 -9.57 -0.07 -4.50
C VAL A 170 -10.61 -1.08 -5.00
N GLY A 171 -10.66 -2.28 -4.41
CA GLY A 171 -11.69 -3.30 -4.63
C GLY A 171 -11.60 -4.10 -5.94
N GLY A 172 -10.46 -4.09 -6.63
CA GLY A 172 -10.24 -4.87 -7.87
C GLY A 172 -10.57 -6.35 -7.72
N PRO A 173 -9.87 -7.07 -6.82
CA PRO A 173 -10.13 -8.49 -6.59
C PRO A 173 -11.57 -8.77 -6.15
N ALA A 174 -12.15 -7.94 -5.26
CA ALA A 174 -13.53 -8.08 -4.84
C ALA A 174 -14.52 -8.03 -6.02
N ARG A 175 -14.31 -7.13 -7.00
CA ARG A 175 -15.14 -7.08 -8.21
C ARG A 175 -14.96 -8.33 -9.08
N ALA A 176 -13.73 -8.75 -9.35
CA ALA A 176 -13.47 -9.93 -10.16
C ALA A 176 -14.04 -11.22 -9.54
N ILE A 177 -13.83 -11.41 -8.23
CA ILE A 177 -14.33 -12.57 -7.49
C ILE A 177 -15.85 -12.55 -7.38
N SER A 178 -16.48 -11.39 -7.19
CA SER A 178 -17.94 -11.28 -7.15
C SER A 178 -18.56 -11.58 -8.52
N HIS A 179 -17.99 -11.08 -9.62
CA HIS A 179 -18.41 -11.45 -10.99
C HIS A 179 -18.29 -12.96 -11.25
N LEU A 180 -17.22 -13.60 -10.79
CA LEU A 180 -17.01 -15.03 -10.97
C LEU A 180 -18.02 -15.87 -10.18
N THR A 181 -18.27 -15.51 -8.91
CA THR A 181 -18.89 -16.41 -7.93
C THR A 181 -20.32 -16.03 -7.56
N GLY A 182 -20.71 -14.76 -7.70
CA GLY A 182 -21.97 -14.21 -7.17
C GLY A 182 -22.00 -13.99 -5.65
N ALA A 183 -20.86 -14.14 -4.97
CA ALA A 183 -20.72 -13.94 -3.52
C ALA A 183 -20.95 -12.46 -3.10
N ASN A 184 -21.36 -12.27 -1.85
CA ASN A 184 -21.49 -10.95 -1.24
C ASN A 184 -20.19 -10.66 -0.47
N ILE A 185 -19.42 -9.67 -0.93
CA ILE A 185 -18.08 -9.41 -0.42
C ILE A 185 -18.05 -8.07 0.32
N ILE A 186 -17.47 -8.09 1.51
CA ILE A 186 -17.17 -6.90 2.28
C ILE A 186 -15.67 -6.66 2.20
N GLY A 187 -15.24 -5.51 1.70
CA GLY A 187 -13.84 -5.09 1.73
C GLY A 187 -13.51 -4.31 2.98
N LEU A 188 -12.46 -4.72 3.69
CA LEU A 188 -11.87 -4.02 4.83
C LEU A 188 -10.56 -3.37 4.40
N ASN A 189 -10.39 -2.08 4.66
CA ASN A 189 -9.12 -1.38 4.43
C ASN A 189 -8.96 -0.22 5.43
N ASN A 190 -7.73 0.16 5.77
CA ASN A 190 -7.47 1.32 6.62
C ASN A 190 -7.50 2.64 5.84
N ASN A 191 -7.31 2.62 4.51
CA ASN A 191 -7.21 3.83 3.70
C ASN A 191 -8.58 4.31 3.19
N ALA A 192 -9.08 5.42 3.74
CA ALA A 192 -10.38 6.00 3.37
C ALA A 192 -10.50 6.37 1.88
N TYR A 193 -9.43 6.90 1.28
CA TYR A 193 -9.41 7.29 -0.13
C TYR A 193 -9.58 6.08 -1.05
N GLN A 194 -8.90 4.97 -0.76
CA GLN A 194 -9.06 3.73 -1.52
C GLN A 194 -10.48 3.16 -1.41
N LEU A 195 -11.11 3.25 -0.24
CA LEU A 195 -12.49 2.80 -0.03
C LEU A 195 -13.51 3.64 -0.81
N GLU A 196 -13.30 4.96 -0.93
CA GLU A 196 -14.16 5.81 -1.78
C GLU A 196 -14.08 5.38 -3.25
N LYS A 197 -12.87 5.12 -3.76
CA LYS A 197 -12.67 4.61 -5.13
C LYS A 197 -13.27 3.22 -5.31
N ALA A 198 -13.11 2.33 -4.32
CA ALA A 198 -13.66 0.98 -4.36
C ALA A 198 -15.20 1.00 -4.49
N LYS A 199 -15.87 1.88 -3.73
CA LYS A 199 -17.32 2.10 -3.82
C LYS A 199 -17.74 2.62 -5.19
N GLU A 200 -17.04 3.64 -5.72
CA GLU A 200 -17.36 4.18 -7.04
C GLU A 200 -17.20 3.12 -8.14
N TYR A 201 -16.11 2.35 -8.11
CA TYR A 201 -15.88 1.29 -9.09
C TYR A 201 -16.86 0.14 -8.99
N ALA A 202 -17.31 -0.22 -7.79
CA ALA A 202 -18.37 -1.21 -7.63
C ALA A 202 -19.69 -0.73 -8.24
N ILE A 203 -20.05 0.54 -8.05
CA ILE A 203 -21.26 1.13 -8.67
C ILE A 203 -21.13 1.16 -10.20
N GLN A 204 -19.96 1.55 -10.73
CA GLN A 204 -19.71 1.59 -12.17
C GLN A 204 -19.78 0.23 -12.86
N GLU A 205 -19.63 -0.86 -12.11
CA GLU A 205 -19.69 -2.24 -12.61
C GLU A 205 -20.97 -2.99 -12.16
N ASP A 206 -22.01 -2.25 -11.72
CA ASP A 206 -23.30 -2.80 -11.28
C ASP A 206 -23.21 -3.81 -10.12
N LEU A 207 -22.20 -3.65 -9.26
CA LEU A 207 -21.93 -4.51 -8.10
C LEU A 207 -22.25 -3.86 -6.74
N GLY A 208 -22.92 -2.70 -6.73
CA GLY A 208 -23.23 -1.95 -5.49
C GLY A 208 -24.05 -2.74 -4.45
N ASP A 209 -24.88 -3.69 -4.90
CA ASP A 209 -25.69 -4.55 -4.02
C ASP A 209 -24.92 -5.79 -3.52
N LYS A 210 -23.78 -6.09 -4.14
CA LYS A 210 -22.93 -7.26 -3.84
C LYS A 210 -21.68 -6.91 -3.06
N LEU A 211 -21.21 -5.68 -3.20
CA LEU A 211 -19.97 -5.19 -2.62
C LEU A 211 -20.23 -4.07 -1.64
N SER A 212 -19.65 -4.19 -0.45
CA SER A 212 -19.60 -3.11 0.53
C SER A 212 -18.18 -2.93 1.05
N PHE A 213 -17.88 -1.74 1.54
CA PHE A 213 -16.50 -1.33 1.85
C PHE A 213 -16.48 -0.57 3.16
N ILE A 214 -15.73 -1.09 4.13
CA ILE A 214 -15.64 -0.55 5.49
C ILE A 214 -14.20 -0.17 5.83
N LYS A 215 -14.06 0.94 6.56
CA LYS A 215 -12.79 1.32 7.15
C LYS A 215 -12.58 0.53 8.42
N GLY A 216 -11.38 0.01 8.62
CA GLY A 216 -11.01 -0.63 9.87
C GLY A 216 -9.59 -1.18 9.86
N ASP A 217 -9.15 -1.56 11.04
CA ASP A 217 -7.86 -2.19 11.27
C ASP A 217 -8.06 -3.72 11.26
N PHE A 218 -7.35 -4.42 10.38
CA PHE A 218 -7.27 -5.88 10.35
C PHE A 218 -6.65 -6.53 11.60
N MET A 219 -5.99 -5.78 12.47
CA MET A 219 -5.61 -6.24 13.82
C MET A 219 -6.76 -6.13 14.83
N GLN A 220 -7.88 -5.48 14.46
CA GLN A 220 -9.08 -5.30 15.27
C GLN A 220 -10.32 -5.28 14.36
N ILE A 221 -10.60 -6.42 13.73
CA ILE A 221 -11.62 -6.52 12.69
C ILE A 221 -13.01 -6.25 13.30
N PRO A 222 -13.77 -5.24 12.83
CA PRO A 222 -15.00 -4.76 13.47
C PRO A 222 -16.22 -5.64 13.12
N PHE A 223 -16.09 -6.95 13.32
CA PHE A 223 -17.15 -7.93 13.14
C PHE A 223 -17.16 -8.93 14.29
N ASP A 224 -18.33 -9.47 14.60
CA ASP A 224 -18.50 -10.49 15.62
C ASP A 224 -17.85 -11.83 15.24
N GLN A 225 -17.65 -12.69 16.23
CA GLN A 225 -17.18 -14.06 16.02
C GLN A 225 -18.14 -14.82 15.09
N GLY A 226 -17.57 -15.59 14.14
CA GLY A 226 -18.39 -16.43 13.25
C GLY A 226 -19.24 -15.66 12.24
N ALA A 227 -18.86 -14.44 11.88
CA ALA A 227 -19.60 -13.60 10.95
C ALA A 227 -19.47 -14.02 9.46
N PHE A 228 -18.39 -14.70 9.05
CA PHE A 228 -18.07 -14.94 7.63
C PHE A 228 -17.93 -16.42 7.25
N ASP A 229 -18.38 -16.75 6.05
CA ASP A 229 -18.23 -18.09 5.45
C ASP A 229 -16.81 -18.31 4.93
N ARG A 230 -16.24 -17.26 4.32
CA ARG A 230 -14.87 -17.21 3.78
C ARG A 230 -14.23 -15.88 4.10
N VAL A 231 -12.92 -15.90 4.26
CA VAL A 231 -12.09 -14.71 4.30
C VAL A 231 -10.97 -14.90 3.29
N TYR A 232 -10.57 -13.82 2.62
CA TYR A 232 -9.33 -13.82 1.88
C TYR A 232 -8.52 -12.55 2.11
N ALA A 233 -7.22 -12.65 1.87
CA ALA A 233 -6.29 -11.53 1.88
C ALA A 233 -5.31 -11.71 0.71
N ILE A 234 -5.12 -10.67 -0.09
CA ILE A 234 -4.16 -10.68 -1.19
C ILE A 234 -3.09 -9.67 -0.85
N GLU A 235 -1.91 -10.15 -0.46
CA GLU A 235 -0.71 -9.32 -0.25
C GLU A 235 -0.91 -8.20 0.79
N ALA A 236 -1.80 -8.43 1.76
CA ALA A 236 -2.18 -7.43 2.76
C ALA A 236 -1.67 -7.75 4.16
N THR A 237 -1.72 -9.02 4.57
CA THR A 237 -1.36 -9.49 5.92
C THR A 237 0.11 -9.32 6.26
N CYS A 238 0.98 -9.18 5.26
CA CYS A 238 2.38 -8.82 5.41
C CYS A 238 2.60 -7.43 6.06
N HIS A 239 1.63 -6.51 5.97
CA HIS A 239 1.69 -5.21 6.64
C HIS A 239 1.35 -5.28 8.14
N ALA A 240 0.75 -6.39 8.61
CA ALA A 240 0.40 -6.55 10.02
C ALA A 240 1.68 -6.68 10.86
N PRO A 241 1.70 -6.19 12.12
CA PRO A 241 2.85 -6.36 13.02
C PRO A 241 3.22 -7.83 13.29
N SER A 242 2.25 -8.75 13.21
CA SER A 242 2.49 -10.19 13.34
C SER A 242 1.48 -11.01 12.57
N PHE A 243 1.90 -12.20 12.09
CA PHE A 243 0.99 -13.12 11.37
C PHE A 243 0.02 -13.73 12.35
N GLU A 244 0.51 -14.13 13.53
CA GLU A 244 -0.31 -14.72 14.58
C GLU A 244 -1.45 -13.79 15.00
N GLY A 245 -1.19 -12.49 15.15
CA GLY A 245 -2.22 -11.52 15.56
C GLY A 245 -3.31 -11.33 14.50
N VAL A 246 -2.93 -11.06 13.25
CA VAL A 246 -3.93 -10.87 12.17
C VAL A 246 -4.66 -12.17 11.83
N TYR A 247 -3.98 -13.31 11.85
CA TYR A 247 -4.61 -14.61 11.62
C TYR A 247 -5.55 -14.98 12.77
N ALA A 248 -5.28 -14.57 14.02
CA ALA A 248 -6.20 -14.76 15.14
C ALA A 248 -7.50 -13.98 14.97
N GLU A 249 -7.44 -12.74 14.48
CA GLU A 249 -8.64 -11.96 14.16
C GLU A 249 -9.45 -12.60 13.03
N ILE A 250 -8.78 -13.04 11.96
CA ILE A 250 -9.42 -13.78 10.84
C ILE A 250 -10.06 -15.08 11.35
N TYR A 251 -9.37 -15.82 12.21
CA TYR A 251 -9.89 -17.03 12.82
C TYR A 251 -11.14 -16.74 13.66
N ARG A 252 -11.12 -15.66 14.46
CA ARG A 252 -12.25 -15.26 15.31
C ARG A 252 -13.51 -15.01 14.46
N ILE A 253 -13.41 -14.23 13.40
CA ILE A 253 -14.56 -13.84 12.57
C ILE A 253 -15.06 -14.94 11.62
N LEU A 254 -14.26 -15.98 11.36
CA LEU A 254 -14.70 -17.12 10.55
C LEU A 254 -15.70 -17.99 11.30
N LYS A 255 -16.75 -18.44 10.61
CA LYS A 255 -17.64 -19.50 11.08
C LYS A 255 -16.85 -20.80 11.32
N PRO A 256 -17.29 -21.69 12.22
CA PRO A 256 -16.76 -23.05 12.26
C PRO A 256 -16.87 -23.72 10.88
N GLY A 257 -15.81 -24.38 10.44
CA GLY A 257 -15.69 -24.91 9.07
C GLY A 257 -15.39 -23.86 7.97
N GLY A 258 -15.34 -22.57 8.32
CA GLY A 258 -14.98 -21.49 7.40
C GLY A 258 -13.50 -21.54 6.96
N LYS A 259 -13.19 -20.94 5.82
CA LYS A 259 -11.84 -20.97 5.24
C LYS A 259 -11.24 -19.59 5.01
N PHE A 260 -9.94 -19.49 5.21
CA PHE A 260 -9.09 -18.37 4.90
C PHE A 260 -8.16 -18.71 3.73
N GLY A 261 -8.28 -17.99 2.62
CA GLY A 261 -7.36 -18.09 1.49
C GLY A 261 -6.44 -16.87 1.41
N CYS A 262 -5.15 -17.06 1.18
CA CYS A 262 -4.21 -15.94 1.19
C CYS A 262 -3.12 -16.07 0.14
N TYR A 263 -2.75 -14.96 -0.48
CA TYR A 263 -1.44 -14.76 -1.11
C TYR A 263 -0.60 -13.90 -0.17
N GLU A 264 0.48 -14.47 0.35
CA GLU A 264 1.33 -13.83 1.36
C GLU A 264 2.69 -13.46 0.78
N TRP A 265 3.20 -12.30 1.19
CA TRP A 265 4.59 -11.92 0.96
C TRP A 265 5.47 -12.57 2.03
N CYS A 266 6.43 -13.37 1.59
CA CYS A 266 7.30 -14.12 2.48
C CYS A 266 8.73 -14.22 1.94
N MET A 267 9.68 -14.26 2.86
CA MET A 267 11.01 -14.82 2.59
C MET A 267 10.91 -16.34 2.46
N THR A 268 11.60 -16.91 1.46
CA THR A 268 11.59 -18.35 1.18
C THR A 268 12.58 -19.11 2.08
N ASP A 269 12.63 -20.43 1.90
CA ASP A 269 13.62 -21.30 2.54
C ASP A 269 15.07 -21.06 2.08
N LYS A 270 15.28 -20.33 0.98
CA LYS A 270 16.63 -19.94 0.51
C LYS A 270 17.14 -18.63 1.12
N TYR A 271 16.28 -17.86 1.78
CA TYR A 271 16.71 -16.67 2.48
C TYR A 271 17.66 -17.04 3.63
N ASP A 272 18.72 -16.24 3.80
CA ASP A 272 19.72 -16.44 4.84
C ASP A 272 20.02 -15.09 5.47
N ALA A 273 19.54 -14.89 6.70
CA ALA A 273 19.77 -13.66 7.46
C ALA A 273 21.24 -13.42 7.81
N LYS A 274 22.15 -14.38 7.60
CA LYS A 274 23.60 -14.17 7.75
C LYS A 274 24.25 -13.68 6.46
N ASN A 275 23.60 -13.83 5.31
CA ASN A 275 24.10 -13.34 4.04
C ASN A 275 23.81 -11.83 3.89
N PRO A 276 24.83 -10.96 3.80
CA PRO A 276 24.62 -9.52 3.68
C PRO A 276 23.78 -9.11 2.47
N LYS A 277 23.93 -9.80 1.33
CA LYS A 277 23.17 -9.52 0.10
C LYS A 277 21.69 -9.86 0.29
N HIS A 278 21.38 -10.96 0.97
CA HIS A 278 19.99 -11.34 1.24
C HIS A 278 19.34 -10.31 2.17
N LYS A 279 20.05 -9.87 3.21
CA LYS A 279 19.58 -8.81 4.12
C LYS A 279 19.31 -7.50 3.41
N GLU A 280 20.21 -7.08 2.53
CA GLU A 280 20.05 -5.85 1.74
C GLU A 280 18.78 -5.91 0.86
N ILE A 281 18.58 -7.03 0.15
CA ILE A 281 17.37 -7.24 -0.66
C ILE A 281 16.11 -7.24 0.21
N ALA A 282 16.11 -7.97 1.32
CA ALA A 282 14.98 -8.02 2.25
C ALA A 282 14.63 -6.64 2.81
N HIS A 283 15.64 -5.86 3.18
CA HIS A 283 15.46 -4.51 3.67
C HIS A 283 14.93 -3.55 2.59
N GLY A 284 15.43 -3.65 1.36
CA GLY A 284 14.92 -2.88 0.22
C GLY A 284 13.46 -3.18 -0.11
N ILE A 285 13.06 -4.46 0.00
CA ILE A 285 11.65 -4.88 -0.10
C ILE A 285 10.82 -4.25 1.03
N ALA A 286 11.32 -4.29 2.27
CA ALA A 286 10.60 -3.76 3.44
C ALA A 286 10.36 -2.25 3.36
N ILE A 287 11.41 -1.46 3.05
CA ILE A 287 11.29 -0.01 2.86
C ILE A 287 10.28 0.29 1.78
N GLY A 288 10.55 -0.23 0.57
CA GLY A 288 9.87 0.14 -0.65
C GLY A 288 8.37 -0.18 -0.68
N ASN A 289 7.94 -1.10 0.19
CA ASN A 289 6.56 -1.56 0.31
C ASN A 289 5.98 -1.31 1.71
N SER A 290 6.65 -0.50 2.55
CA SER A 290 6.12 -0.11 3.85
C SER A 290 5.79 -1.30 4.77
N LEU A 291 6.65 -2.33 4.78
CA LEU A 291 6.49 -3.53 5.60
C LEU A 291 7.28 -3.36 6.91
N PRO A 292 6.71 -3.70 8.08
CA PRO A 292 7.45 -3.68 9.35
C PRO A 292 8.69 -4.59 9.31
N ASP A 293 8.52 -5.79 8.74
CA ASP A 293 9.53 -6.80 8.47
C ASP A 293 8.99 -7.79 7.42
N VAL A 294 9.87 -8.42 6.63
CA VAL A 294 9.50 -9.48 5.69
C VAL A 294 9.74 -10.85 6.32
N ARG A 295 8.70 -11.37 6.95
CA ARG A 295 8.68 -12.67 7.63
C ARG A 295 8.82 -13.84 6.65
N THR A 296 9.13 -15.01 7.17
CA THR A 296 9.34 -16.21 6.35
C THR A 296 8.05 -16.99 6.10
N VAL A 297 8.07 -17.86 5.08
CA VAL A 297 7.01 -18.87 4.85
C VAL A 297 6.78 -19.74 6.10
N ALA A 298 7.86 -20.09 6.82
CA ALA A 298 7.76 -20.87 8.04
C ALA A 298 6.99 -20.11 9.13
N ASP A 299 7.25 -18.81 9.30
CA ASP A 299 6.53 -17.97 10.28
C ASP A 299 5.03 -17.90 9.97
N SER A 300 4.65 -17.80 8.70
CA SER A 300 3.23 -17.80 8.29
C SER A 300 2.55 -19.14 8.63
N LEU A 301 3.18 -20.27 8.25
CA LEU A 301 2.63 -21.60 8.53
C LEU A 301 2.55 -21.91 10.04
N ASP A 302 3.55 -21.49 10.81
CA ASP A 302 3.55 -21.68 12.26
C ASP A 302 2.51 -20.79 12.95
N ALA A 303 2.32 -19.55 12.48
CA ALA A 303 1.25 -18.69 12.96
C ALA A 303 -0.14 -19.30 12.73
N LEU A 304 -0.41 -19.86 11.54
CA LEU A 304 -1.68 -20.54 11.24
C LEU A 304 -1.95 -21.68 12.23
N LYS A 305 -0.94 -22.52 12.48
CA LYS A 305 -1.05 -23.65 13.42
C LYS A 305 -1.29 -23.19 14.86
N LYS A 306 -0.54 -22.18 15.32
CA LYS A 306 -0.67 -21.63 16.69
C LYS A 306 -2.06 -21.07 16.95
N VAL A 307 -2.64 -20.38 15.96
CA VAL A 307 -3.99 -19.83 16.04
C VAL A 307 -5.07 -20.93 16.06
N GLY A 308 -4.77 -22.11 15.50
CA GLY A 308 -5.68 -23.26 15.48
C GLY A 308 -6.30 -23.54 14.11
N PHE A 309 -5.77 -22.98 13.03
CA PHE A 309 -6.17 -23.36 11.68
C PHE A 309 -5.62 -24.74 11.30
N GLU A 310 -6.44 -25.48 10.56
CA GLU A 310 -6.01 -26.64 9.78
C GLU A 310 -5.57 -26.18 8.39
N VAL A 311 -4.28 -26.28 8.07
CA VAL A 311 -3.78 -25.92 6.73
C VAL A 311 -4.15 -27.04 5.74
N GLU A 312 -5.14 -26.79 4.88
CA GLU A 312 -5.60 -27.77 3.88
C GLU A 312 -4.67 -27.84 2.67
N MET A 313 -4.10 -26.70 2.28
CA MET A 313 -3.10 -26.62 1.22
C MET A 313 -2.22 -25.40 1.37
N HIS A 314 -0.98 -25.50 0.90
CA HIS A 314 -0.13 -24.36 0.63
C HIS A 314 0.79 -24.66 -0.55
N VAL A 315 1.16 -23.63 -1.32
CA VAL A 315 2.05 -23.73 -2.48
C VAL A 315 2.67 -22.36 -2.75
N ASP A 316 3.96 -22.35 -3.05
CA ASP A 316 4.62 -21.14 -3.52
C ASP A 316 4.38 -20.99 -5.03
N LEU A 317 3.48 -20.07 -5.40
CA LEU A 317 3.11 -19.87 -6.79
C LEU A 317 4.20 -19.16 -7.60
N ALA A 318 5.17 -18.51 -6.95
CA ALA A 318 6.31 -17.90 -7.62
C ALA A 318 7.31 -18.93 -8.14
N ARG A 319 7.27 -20.18 -7.62
CA ARG A 319 8.27 -21.24 -7.85
C ARG A 319 7.73 -22.42 -8.67
N MET A 320 6.74 -22.16 -9.51
CA MET A 320 6.07 -23.20 -10.32
C MET A 320 6.83 -23.59 -11.60
N GLY A 321 8.02 -23.00 -11.83
CA GLY A 321 8.83 -23.27 -13.02
C GLY A 321 8.27 -22.65 -14.30
N ASP A 322 7.51 -21.56 -14.19
CA ASP A 322 6.96 -20.87 -15.35
C ASP A 322 8.05 -20.27 -16.23
N ARG A 323 7.83 -20.34 -17.55
CA ARG A 323 8.75 -19.76 -18.52
C ARG A 323 8.82 -18.23 -18.42
N VAL A 324 7.70 -17.58 -18.09
CA VAL A 324 7.62 -16.12 -17.94
C VAL A 324 7.74 -15.81 -16.45
N HIS A 325 8.71 -14.97 -16.10
CA HIS A 325 8.91 -14.59 -14.70
C HIS A 325 7.72 -13.78 -14.18
N TRP A 326 7.27 -14.07 -12.95
CA TRP A 326 6.21 -13.27 -12.30
C TRP A 326 6.61 -11.80 -12.11
N TYR A 327 7.91 -11.50 -12.06
CA TYR A 327 8.46 -10.14 -11.93
C TYR A 327 8.77 -9.46 -13.27
N TYR A 328 8.46 -10.08 -14.42
CA TYR A 328 8.78 -9.50 -15.73
C TYR A 328 8.26 -8.06 -15.94
N PRO A 329 7.08 -7.66 -15.42
CA PRO A 329 6.60 -6.29 -15.60
C PRO A 329 7.49 -5.25 -14.92
N LEU A 330 8.29 -5.66 -13.92
CA LEU A 330 9.15 -4.78 -13.12
C LEU A 330 10.61 -4.77 -13.59
N GLU A 331 11.07 -5.85 -14.24
CA GLU A 331 12.50 -6.04 -14.51
C GLU A 331 13.05 -5.18 -15.67
N GLY A 332 12.17 -4.51 -16.41
CA GLY A 332 12.55 -3.59 -17.48
C GLY A 332 13.15 -4.27 -18.71
N ASP A 333 12.97 -5.59 -18.88
CA ASP A 333 13.41 -6.31 -20.08
C ASP A 333 12.28 -6.37 -21.12
N LEU A 334 12.37 -5.53 -22.15
CA LEU A 334 11.38 -5.48 -23.24
C LEU A 334 11.24 -6.81 -24.01
N ARG A 335 12.23 -7.72 -23.93
CA ARG A 335 12.15 -9.04 -24.57
C ARG A 335 11.19 -9.98 -23.84
N GLN A 336 10.82 -9.66 -22.61
CA GLN A 336 9.88 -10.42 -21.78
C GLN A 336 8.44 -9.93 -21.91
N CYS A 337 8.18 -8.88 -22.70
CA CYS A 337 6.81 -8.40 -22.94
C CYS A 337 5.96 -9.51 -23.60
N GLN A 338 4.77 -9.77 -23.06
CA GLN A 338 3.85 -10.78 -23.57
C GLN A 338 2.89 -10.19 -24.60
N THR A 339 2.57 -8.90 -24.46
CA THR A 339 1.71 -8.17 -25.40
C THR A 339 2.33 -6.85 -25.85
N PHE A 340 1.78 -6.25 -26.91
CA PHE A 340 2.19 -4.91 -27.36
C PHE A 340 1.93 -3.83 -26.29
N ARG A 341 0.91 -4.01 -25.43
CA ARG A 341 0.63 -3.06 -24.34
C ARG A 341 1.72 -3.07 -23.28
N ASP A 342 2.26 -4.25 -22.99
CA ASP A 342 3.34 -4.43 -22.00
C ASP A 342 4.59 -3.64 -22.37
N ILE A 343 4.81 -3.34 -23.66
CA ILE A 343 5.96 -2.55 -24.11
C ILE A 343 5.94 -1.18 -23.43
N PHE A 344 4.77 -0.54 -23.32
CA PHE A 344 4.66 0.80 -22.72
C PHE A 344 4.92 0.77 -21.22
N THR A 345 4.38 -0.21 -20.51
CA THR A 345 4.58 -0.35 -19.06
C THR A 345 6.01 -0.77 -18.74
N THR A 346 6.57 -1.72 -19.49
CA THR A 346 7.94 -2.21 -19.32
C THR A 346 8.98 -1.15 -19.71
N LEU A 347 8.69 -0.31 -20.72
CA LEU A 347 9.58 0.79 -21.11
C LEU A 347 9.83 1.75 -19.95
N VAL A 348 8.78 2.12 -19.20
CA VAL A 348 8.90 2.98 -18.01
C VAL A 348 9.80 2.34 -16.94
N MET A 349 9.83 1.01 -16.86
CA MET A 349 10.65 0.27 -15.92
C MET A 349 12.11 0.10 -16.35
N THR A 350 12.46 0.37 -17.62
CA THR A 350 13.87 0.38 -18.08
C THR A 350 14.68 1.49 -17.40
N GLN A 351 16.01 1.36 -17.34
CA GLN A 351 16.88 2.42 -16.81
C GLN A 351 16.64 3.78 -17.49
N VAL A 352 16.46 3.78 -18.81
CA VAL A 352 16.18 5.00 -19.59
C VAL A 352 14.79 5.55 -19.28
N GLY A 353 13.78 4.67 -19.17
CA GLY A 353 12.41 5.04 -18.82
C GLY A 353 12.29 5.63 -17.43
N ARG A 354 12.94 5.02 -16.44
CA ARG A 354 13.02 5.52 -15.06
C ARG A 354 13.73 6.86 -15.00
N TYR A 355 14.88 6.98 -15.66
CA TYR A 355 15.59 8.27 -15.76
C TYR A 355 14.70 9.36 -16.35
N ALA A 356 13.98 9.08 -17.45
CA ALA A 356 13.07 10.04 -18.06
C ALA A 356 11.91 10.41 -17.11
N THR A 357 11.25 9.43 -16.52
CA THR A 357 10.12 9.60 -15.58
C THR A 357 10.53 10.42 -14.36
N THR A 358 11.66 10.08 -13.74
CA THR A 358 12.18 10.80 -12.57
C THR A 358 12.54 12.25 -12.89
N ASN A 359 13.11 12.53 -14.08
CA ASN A 359 13.34 13.91 -14.50
C ASN A 359 12.06 14.68 -14.80
N ILE A 360 11.04 14.02 -15.38
CA ILE A 360 9.71 14.61 -15.58
C ILE A 360 9.10 14.99 -14.22
N CYS A 361 9.09 14.06 -13.24
CA CYS A 361 8.61 14.34 -11.89
C CYS A 361 9.37 15.52 -11.25
N ARG A 362 10.70 15.58 -11.43
CA ARG A 362 11.55 16.67 -10.90
C ARG A 362 11.19 18.03 -11.48
N VAL A 363 10.93 18.11 -12.79
CA VAL A 363 10.48 19.35 -13.44
C VAL A 363 9.10 19.75 -12.94
N LEU A 364 8.16 18.80 -12.86
CA LEU A 364 6.80 19.06 -12.41
C LEU A 364 6.73 19.52 -10.96
N GLU A 365 7.54 18.94 -10.08
CA GLU A 365 7.67 19.37 -8.68
C GLU A 365 8.25 20.79 -8.61
N LYS A 366 9.30 21.08 -9.39
CA LYS A 366 9.93 22.41 -9.43
C LYS A 366 8.99 23.53 -9.89
N ILE A 367 8.08 23.25 -10.83
CA ILE A 367 7.12 24.24 -11.34
C ILE A 367 5.81 24.26 -10.55
N GLY A 368 5.70 23.47 -9.46
CA GLY A 368 4.53 23.43 -8.59
C GLY A 368 3.32 22.71 -9.19
N PHE A 369 3.52 21.84 -10.18
CA PHE A 369 2.46 21.05 -10.80
C PHE A 369 2.31 19.66 -10.18
N ALA A 370 3.41 19.11 -9.65
CA ALA A 370 3.41 17.95 -8.78
C ALA A 370 3.70 18.38 -7.33
N PRO A 371 3.13 17.72 -6.32
CA PRO A 371 3.43 18.00 -4.91
C PRO A 371 4.90 17.78 -4.54
N LYS A 372 5.39 18.47 -3.51
CA LYS A 372 6.73 18.22 -2.95
C LYS A 372 6.85 16.80 -2.40
N GLY A 373 7.97 16.13 -2.67
CA GLY A 373 8.19 14.73 -2.28
C GLY A 373 7.80 13.71 -3.35
N THR A 374 7.26 14.15 -4.49
CA THR A 374 6.91 13.27 -5.62
C THR A 374 8.15 12.55 -6.16
N VAL A 375 9.28 13.25 -6.33
CA VAL A 375 10.53 12.63 -6.77
C VAL A 375 11.03 11.59 -5.76
N GLN A 376 10.96 11.90 -4.46
CA GLN A 376 11.41 10.98 -3.41
C GLN A 376 10.54 9.72 -3.34
N THR A 377 9.22 9.87 -3.52
CA THR A 377 8.30 8.73 -3.65
C THR A 377 8.67 7.85 -4.85
N GLN A 378 8.92 8.47 -6.02
CA GLN A 378 9.35 7.75 -7.22
C GLN A 378 10.65 6.97 -6.98
N GLU A 379 11.67 7.58 -6.39
CA GLU A 379 12.96 6.94 -6.11
C GLU A 379 12.81 5.73 -5.18
N VAL A 380 11.96 5.82 -4.14
CA VAL A 380 11.70 4.68 -3.26
C VAL A 380 10.91 3.57 -3.94
N LEU A 381 9.94 3.89 -4.80
CA LEU A 381 9.23 2.89 -5.60
C LEU A 381 10.16 2.17 -6.59
N GLU A 382 11.16 2.87 -7.15
CA GLU A 382 12.17 2.26 -8.01
C GLU A 382 13.05 1.26 -7.23
N VAL A 383 13.51 1.64 -6.04
CA VAL A 383 14.26 0.74 -5.14
C VAL A 383 13.40 -0.46 -4.72
N ALA A 384 12.11 -0.24 -4.44
CA ALA A 384 11.16 -1.31 -4.13
C ALA A 384 11.08 -2.33 -5.26
N GLY A 385 10.87 -1.86 -6.48
CA GLY A 385 10.77 -2.70 -7.68
C GLY A 385 12.05 -3.50 -7.92
N ASP A 386 13.22 -2.87 -7.80
CA ASP A 386 14.50 -3.56 -7.99
C ASP A 386 14.77 -4.61 -6.92
N SER A 387 14.40 -4.32 -5.67
CA SER A 387 14.56 -5.25 -4.56
C SER A 387 13.64 -6.46 -4.70
N VAL A 388 12.39 -6.26 -5.13
CA VAL A 388 11.44 -7.36 -5.42
C VAL A 388 11.95 -8.23 -6.58
N VAL A 389 12.43 -7.63 -7.67
CA VAL A 389 13.03 -8.35 -8.81
C VAL A 389 14.28 -9.13 -8.36
N ALA A 390 15.14 -8.52 -7.55
CA ALA A 390 16.32 -9.19 -7.01
C ALA A 390 15.94 -10.38 -6.10
N GLY A 391 14.96 -10.19 -5.22
CA GLY A 391 14.43 -11.26 -4.36
C GLY A 391 13.86 -12.43 -5.15
N GLY A 392 13.14 -12.16 -6.24
CA GLY A 392 12.65 -13.18 -7.16
C GLY A 392 13.74 -13.89 -7.95
N ARG A 393 14.79 -13.16 -8.40
CA ARG A 393 15.93 -13.75 -9.13
C ARG A 393 16.80 -14.66 -8.25
N GLU A 394 17.02 -14.27 -7.01
CA GLU A 394 17.77 -15.08 -6.04
C GLU A 394 16.90 -16.21 -5.43
N ASP A 395 15.60 -16.23 -5.74
CA ASP A 395 14.62 -17.21 -5.21
C ASP A 395 14.53 -17.16 -3.67
N ILE A 396 14.76 -15.98 -3.08
CA ILE A 396 14.73 -15.73 -1.62
C ILE A 396 13.44 -15.06 -1.14
N PHE A 397 12.62 -14.57 -2.07
CA PHE A 397 11.37 -13.86 -1.79
C PHE A 397 10.25 -14.35 -2.71
N THR A 398 9.04 -14.47 -2.16
CA THR A 398 7.81 -14.75 -2.90
C THR A 398 6.72 -13.75 -2.48
N PRO A 399 6.03 -13.10 -3.44
CA PRO A 399 4.85 -12.28 -3.13
C PRO A 399 3.56 -13.10 -3.10
N MET A 400 3.62 -14.37 -3.49
CA MET A 400 2.45 -15.20 -3.75
C MET A 400 2.59 -16.59 -3.11
N PHE A 401 3.07 -16.62 -1.87
CA PHE A 401 2.93 -17.83 -1.05
C PHE A 401 1.44 -18.05 -0.79
N PHE A 402 0.86 -19.02 -1.50
CA PHE A 402 -0.56 -19.30 -1.43
C PHE A 402 -0.86 -20.34 -0.37
N PHE A 403 -1.89 -20.11 0.44
CA PHE A 403 -2.45 -21.15 1.29
C PHE A 403 -3.97 -21.06 1.41
N VAL A 404 -4.58 -22.20 1.77
CA VAL A 404 -5.96 -22.27 2.27
C VAL A 404 -5.93 -22.95 3.63
N ALA A 405 -6.45 -22.24 4.62
CA ALA A 405 -6.48 -22.64 6.01
C ALA A 405 -7.95 -22.71 6.48
N LYS A 406 -8.34 -23.79 7.13
CA LYS A 406 -9.71 -24.04 7.59
C LYS A 406 -9.81 -23.90 9.10
N LYS A 407 -10.86 -23.23 9.57
CA LYS A 407 -11.25 -23.24 10.98
C LYS A 407 -11.96 -24.57 11.28
N PRO A 408 -11.54 -25.34 12.30
CA PRO A 408 -12.23 -26.55 12.71
C PRO A 408 -13.71 -26.33 13.05
N MET A 409 -14.48 -27.42 13.10
CA MET A 409 -15.93 -27.42 13.39
C MET A 409 -16.27 -27.10 14.83
#